data_AF-A0A8H3R3K3-F1
#
_entry.id   AF-A0A8H3R3K3-F1
#
_cell.length_a   1.000
_cell.length_b   1.000
_cell.length_c   1.000
_cell.angle_alpha   90.00
_cell.angle_beta   90.00
_cell.angle_gamma   90.00
#
_symmetry.space_group_name_H-M   'P 1'
#
loop_
_entity.id
_entity.type
_entity.pdbx_description
1 polymer ?
#
loop_
_entity_poly.entity_id
_entity_poly.type
_entity_poly.pdbx_seq_one_letter_code
_entity_poly.pdbx_strand_id
1 'polypeptide(L)' 'MCGLNDIKLFLDNWENENSISLEICYSYNFEERLEDLLKDYKANGVIKKYCYSLSNLNIMTNPFTYE' A
#
# COMPACT_ATOMS: atom_id res chain seq x y z
N MET A 1 -6.20 -9.32 -4.87
CA MET A 1 -5.66 -7.95 -4.90
C MET A 1 -5.86 -7.41 -3.50
N CYS A 2 -4.79 -7.26 -2.70
CA CYS A 2 -4.92 -6.74 -1.33
C CYS A 2 -5.39 -5.28 -1.41
N GLY A 3 -6.54 -5.00 -0.83
CA GLY A 3 -7.08 -3.64 -0.73
C GLY A 3 -6.62 -2.93 0.54
N LEU A 4 -6.97 -1.66 0.65
CA LEU A 4 -6.76 -0.82 1.84
C LEU A 4 -7.34 -1.45 3.10
N ASN A 5 -8.49 -2.10 2.97
CA ASN A 5 -9.16 -2.75 4.09
C ASN A 5 -8.35 -3.94 4.63
N ASP A 6 -7.65 -4.66 3.76
CA ASP A 6 -6.83 -5.81 4.19
C ASP A 6 -5.59 -5.33 4.95
N ILE A 7 -4.96 -4.25 4.49
CA ILE A 7 -3.83 -3.61 5.17
C ILE A 7 -4.28 -3.06 6.53
N LYS A 8 -5.45 -2.39 6.57
CA LYS A 8 -6.02 -1.88 7.80
C LYS A 8 -6.30 -3.01 8.79
N LEU A 9 -6.98 -4.07 8.35
CA LEU A 9 -7.29 -5.23 9.18
C LEU A 9 -6.00 -5.89 9.74
N PHE A 10 -4.94 -5.99 8.93
CA PHE A 10 -3.65 -6.49 9.37
C PHE A 10 -3.05 -5.63 10.49
N LEU A 11 -3.08 -4.30 10.33
CA LEU A 11 -2.53 -3.36 11.30
C LEU A 11 -3.37 -3.28 12.58
N ASP A 12 -4.70 -3.36 12.47
CA ASP A 12 -5.62 -3.35 13.62
C ASP A 12 -5.45 -4.58 14.51
N ASN A 13 -5.12 -5.73 13.92
CA ASN A 13 -4.87 -6.97 14.66
C ASN A 13 -3.41 -7.14 15.08
N TRP A 14 -2.57 -6.12 14.91
CA TRP A 14 -1.18 -6.20 15.34
C TRP A 14 -1.04 -5.94 16.84
N GLU A 15 -1.06 -7.02 17.62
CA GLU A 15 -0.94 -6.99 19.09
C GLU A 15 0.51 -7.16 19.61
N ASN A 16 1.51 -7.14 18.72
CA ASN A 16 2.89 -7.31 19.15
C ASN A 16 3.41 -6.02 19.81
N GLU A 17 4.13 -6.15 20.94
CA GLU A 17 4.78 -5.02 21.62
C GLU A 17 5.83 -4.32 20.73
N ASN A 18 6.28 -4.99 19.67
CA ASN A 18 7.24 -4.45 18.73
C ASN A 18 6.56 -3.83 17.50
N SER A 19 6.98 -2.62 17.17
CA SER A 19 6.59 -1.90 15.95
C SER A 19 7.06 -2.62 14.67
N ILE A 20 6.23 -2.60 13.63
CA ILE A 20 6.47 -3.29 12.35
C ILE A 20 7.29 -2.43 11.39
N SER A 21 8.15 -3.06 10.59
CA SER A 21 8.65 -2.47 9.33
C SER A 21 7.89 -3.07 8.15
N LEU A 22 7.26 -2.23 7.34
CA LEU A 22 6.40 -2.64 6.22
C LEU A 22 6.99 -2.27 4.86
N GLU A 23 6.85 -3.17 3.89
CA GLU A 23 7.10 -2.89 2.48
C GLU A 23 5.81 -3.18 1.71
N ILE A 24 5.29 -2.16 1.00
CA ILE A 24 3.99 -2.25 0.35
C ILE A 24 4.14 -1.95 -1.14
N CYS A 25 3.81 -2.93 -1.97
CA CYS A 25 3.74 -2.76 -3.43
C CYS A 25 2.29 -2.52 -3.83
N TYR A 26 2.00 -1.38 -4.46
CA TYR A 26 0.64 -1.04 -4.89
C TYR A 26 0.60 -0.36 -6.27
N SER A 27 -0.59 -0.34 -6.86
CA SER A 27 -0.90 0.33 -8.13
C SER A 27 -1.33 1.78 -7.91
N TYR A 28 -1.06 2.68 -8.87
CA TYR A 28 -1.27 4.14 -8.81
C TYR A 28 -2.58 4.61 -8.12
N ASN A 29 -3.70 3.92 -8.34
CA ASN A 29 -5.00 4.29 -7.77
C ASN A 29 -5.13 4.14 -6.24
N PHE A 30 -4.09 3.68 -5.54
CA PHE A 30 -4.10 3.42 -4.10
C PHE A 30 -3.25 4.38 -3.26
N GLU A 31 -2.55 5.33 -3.88
CA GLU A 31 -1.48 6.11 -3.24
C GLU A 31 -1.93 6.98 -2.06
N GLU A 32 -2.83 7.95 -2.27
CA GLU A 32 -3.16 8.95 -1.25
C GLU A 32 -3.78 8.33 0.01
N ARG A 33 -4.79 7.48 -0.16
CA ARG A 33 -5.49 6.85 0.97
C ARG A 33 -4.62 5.88 1.74
N LEU A 34 -3.67 5.23 1.07
CA LEU A 34 -2.72 4.34 1.73
C LEU A 34 -1.67 5.14 2.48
N GLU A 35 -1.21 6.25 1.94
CA GLU A 35 -0.27 7.12 2.63
C GLU A 35 -0.86 7.67 3.94
N ASP A 36 -2.11 8.14 3.90
CA ASP A 36 -2.82 8.62 5.09
C ASP A 36 -2.96 7.52 6.14
N LEU A 37 -3.37 6.31 5.73
CA LEU A 37 -3.45 5.15 6.62
C LEU A 37 -2.10 4.87 7.30
N LEU A 38 -1.01 4.78 6.54
CA LEU A 38 0.31 4.44 7.08
C LEU A 38 0.86 5.52 8.01
N LYS A 39 0.54 6.80 7.76
CA LYS A 39 0.90 7.91 8.66
C LYS A 39 0.21 7.77 10.01
N ASP A 40 -1.09 7.45 10.03
CA ASP A 40 -1.85 7.26 11.27
C ASP A 40 -1.27 6.12 12.12
N TYR A 41 -1.01 4.95 11.52
CA TYR A 41 -0.44 3.81 12.27
C TYR A 41 1.02 4.04 12.66
N LYS A 42 1.77 4.87 11.93
CA LYS A 42 3.11 5.30 12.35
C LYS A 42 3.06 6.24 13.55
N ALA A 43 2.10 7.18 13.57
CA ALA A 43 1.88 8.06 14.71
C ALA A 43 1.45 7.29 15.97
N ASN A 44 0.66 6.22 15.79
CA ASN A 44 0.24 5.32 16.87
C ASN A 44 1.32 4.31 17.31
N GLY A 45 2.51 4.35 16.71
CA GLY A 45 3.63 3.48 17.09
C GLY A 45 3.55 2.04 16.59
N VAL A 46 2.48 1.67 15.87
CA VAL A 46 2.33 0.34 15.26
C VAL A 46 3.36 0.15 14.14
N ILE A 47 3.58 1.18 13.33
CA ILE A 47 4.55 1.15 12.22
C ILE A 47 5.80 1.94 12.61
N LYS A 48 6.97 1.30 12.50
CA LYS A 48 8.28 1.93 12.65
C LYS A 48 8.73 2.61 11.36
N LYS A 49 8.62 1.88 10.25
CA LYS A 49 9.05 2.32 8.92
C LYS A 49 8.15 1.68 7.87
N TYR A 50 7.85 2.42 6.82
CA TYR A 50 7.24 1.87 5.62
C TYR A 50 7.97 2.37 4.38
N CYS A 51 7.99 1.55 3.33
CA CYS A 51 8.35 1.96 1.97
C CYS A 51 7.31 1.46 1.00
N TYR A 52 7.16 2.17 -0.11
CA TYR A 52 6.28 1.74 -1.17
C TYR A 52 6.93 1.85 -2.53
N SER A 53 6.58 0.89 -3.39
CA SER A 53 7.03 0.80 -4.77
C SER A 53 5.82 0.81 -5.69
N LEU A 54 5.83 1.75 -6.63
CA LEU A 54 4.75 1.97 -7.55
C LEU A 54 4.85 0.94 -8.68
N SER A 55 3.92 -0.02 -8.69
CA SER A 55 3.86 -1.02 -9.75
C SER A 55 3.28 -0.37 -11.00
N ASN A 56 4.13 0.15 -11.88
CA ASN A 56 3.72 0.60 -13.21
C ASN A 56 3.24 -0.60 -14.02
N LEU A 57 1.95 -0.92 -13.95
CA LEU A 57 1.33 -1.78 -14.95
C LEU A 57 1.22 -0.94 -16.23
N ASN A 58 2.29 -0.91 -17.04
CA ASN A 58 2.23 -0.46 -18.41
C ASN A 58 1.33 -1.45 -19.17
N ILE A 59 0.02 -1.24 -19.11
CA ILE A 59 -0.89 -1.81 -20.09
C ILE A 59 -0.52 -1.06 -21.37
N MET A 60 0.35 -1.63 -22.20
CA MET A 60 0.50 -1.18 -23.58
C MET A 60 -0.90 -1.24 -24.19
N THR A 61 -1.60 -0.10 -24.26
CA THR A 61 -2.70 0.07 -25.19
C THR A 61 -2.09 -0.09 -26.56
N ASN A 62 -2.18 -1.30 -27.12
CA ASN A 62 -1.74 -1.62 -28.46
C ASN A 62 -2.42 -0.63 -29.43
N PRO A 63 -1.70 0.31 -30.08
CA PRO A 63 -2.33 1.26 -31.00
C PRO A 63 -2.53 0.67 -32.39
N PHE A 64 -2.23 -0.61 -32.61
CA PHE A 64 -2.36 -1.24 -33.93
C PHE A 64 -3.76 -1.85 -34.14
N THR A 65 -4.76 -0.98 -34.26
CA THR A 65 -5.86 -1.23 -35.20
C THR A 65 -5.41 -0.72 -36.57
N TYR A 66 -4.96 -1.63 -37.43
CA TYR A 66 -4.90 -1.38 -38.87
C TYR A 66 -6.17 -1.96 -39.48
N GLU A 67 -7.06 -1.10 -39.97
CA GLU A 67 -7.94 -1.40 -41.11
C GLU A 67 -7.19 -1.10 -42.41
#